data_AF-A0A8T4NSS9-F1
#
_entry.id   AF-A0A8T4NSS9-F1
#
_cell.length_a   1.000
_cell.length_b   1.000
_cell.length_c   1.000
_cell.angle_alpha   90.00
_cell.angle_beta   90.00
_cell.angle_gamma   90.00
#
_symmetry.space_group_name_H-M   'P 1'
#
loop_
_entity.id
_entity.type
_entity.pdbx_description
1 polymer ?
#
loop_
_entity_poly.entity_id
_entity_poly.type
_entity_poly.pdbx_seq_one_letter_code
_entity_poly.pdbx_strand_id
1 'polypeptide(L)'
;MTRKSRTTLTLTRYEGEPVIIYQANAQGEPILDPDRILVIKLSQKKEYLENEQMRMHFDTRNSYRILRYEIIEKDENFLELKSIVDHKLKKMKGLETRISGGNGQ
;
A
#
# COMPACT_ATOMS: atom_id res chain seq x y z
N MET A 1 -14.15 25.10 16.07
CA MET A 1 -14.33 23.82 15.37
C MET A 1 -13.48 23.81 14.11
N THR A 2 -12.30 23.18 14.13
CA THR A 2 -11.44 23.09 12.94
C THR A 2 -11.91 21.91 12.09
N ARG A 3 -12.48 22.19 10.91
CA ARG A 3 -12.76 21.16 9.90
C ARG A 3 -11.43 20.47 9.58
N LYS A 4 -11.28 19.20 10.00
CA LYS A 4 -10.20 18.35 9.49
C LYS A 4 -10.48 18.17 8.00
N SER A 5 -9.70 18.81 7.14
CA SER A 5 -9.82 18.59 5.70
C SER A 5 -9.65 17.10 5.43
N ARG A 6 -10.57 16.55 4.66
CA ARG A 6 -10.50 15.17 4.18
C ARG A 6 -9.92 15.24 2.78
N THR A 7 -8.89 14.45 2.52
CA THR A 7 -8.34 14.34 1.18
C THR A 7 -8.89 13.06 0.57
N THR A 8 -9.65 13.21 -0.51
CA THR A 8 -10.12 12.08 -1.31
C THR A 8 -9.15 11.87 -2.46
N LEU A 9 -8.54 10.69 -2.54
CA LEU A 9 -7.69 10.31 -3.65
C LEU A 9 -8.28 9.09 -4.37
N THR A 10 -8.40 9.21 -5.68
CA THR A 10 -8.79 8.12 -6.57
C THR A 10 -7.56 7.61 -7.30
N LEU A 11 -7.19 6.35 -7.09
CA LEU A 11 -6.04 5.72 -7.74
C LEU A 11 -6.49 4.54 -8.60
N THR A 12 -5.95 4.46 -9.80
CA THR A 12 -6.12 3.31 -10.68
C THR A 12 -4.85 2.46 -10.65
N ARG A 13 -4.97 1.16 -10.37
CA ARG A 13 -3.83 0.23 -10.26
C ARG A 13 -4.07 -1.07 -11.02
N TYR A 14 -2.98 -1.63 -11.54
CA TYR A 14 -2.97 -2.98 -12.07
C TYR A 14 -2.80 -4.01 -10.94
N GLU A 15 -3.08 -5.28 -11.25
CA GLU A 15 -2.88 -6.37 -10.32
C GLU A 15 -1.44 -6.42 -9.81
N GLY A 16 -1.29 -6.65 -8.51
CA GLY A 16 0.02 -6.81 -7.88
C GLY A 16 0.79 -5.51 -7.64
N GLU A 17 0.31 -4.38 -8.17
CA GLU A 17 0.94 -3.06 -7.97
C GLU A 17 0.65 -2.50 -6.56
N PRO A 18 1.65 -2.40 -5.67
CA PRO A 18 1.39 -1.98 -4.29
C PRO A 18 1.08 -0.50 -4.19
N VAL A 19 0.20 -0.16 -3.24
CA VAL A 19 -0.05 1.21 -2.77
C VAL A 19 0.40 1.32 -1.32
N ILE A 20 1.10 2.40 -1.02
CA ILE A 20 1.68 2.68 0.29
C ILE A 20 0.87 3.81 0.91
N ILE A 21 0.45 3.63 2.15
CA ILE A 21 -0.18 4.68 2.95
C ILE A 21 0.68 4.86 4.18
N TYR A 22 1.18 6.07 4.40
CA TYR A 22 2.06 6.36 5.54
C TYR A 22 1.66 7.67 6.21
N GLN A 23 1.96 7.81 7.49
CA GLN A 23 1.81 9.07 8.19
C GLN A 23 3.01 9.99 7.92
N ALA A 24 2.78 11.25 7.61
CA ALA A 24 3.80 12.27 7.47
C ALA A 24 3.86 13.19 8.70
N ASN A 25 5.05 13.73 8.99
CA ASN A 25 5.25 14.76 10.01
C ASN A 25 4.75 16.15 9.52
N ALA A 26 4.94 17.19 10.33
CA ALA A 26 4.51 18.55 9.98
C ALA A 26 5.26 19.13 8.76
N GLN A 27 6.46 18.62 8.47
CA GLN A 27 7.32 18.98 7.34
C GLN A 27 6.95 18.20 6.07
N GLY A 28 6.05 17.22 6.16
CA GLY A 28 5.64 16.38 5.05
C GLY A 28 6.50 15.13 4.84
N GLU A 29 7.48 14.88 5.70
CA GLU A 29 8.36 13.72 5.61
C GLU A 29 7.69 12.47 6.23
N PRO A 30 7.98 11.27 5.70
CA PRO A 30 7.44 10.02 6.25
C PRO A 30 7.87 9.79 7.71
N ILE A 31 6.92 9.41 8.56
CA ILE A 31 7.22 8.85 9.88
C ILE A 31 7.56 7.37 9.69
N LEU A 32 8.83 7.01 9.90
CA LEU A 32 9.41 5.69 9.64
C LEU A 32 9.10 4.64 10.73
N ASP A 33 7.86 4.67 11.22
CA ASP A 33 7.31 3.68 12.14
C ASP A 33 6.57 2.60 11.33
N PRO A 34 7.02 1.33 11.34
CA PRO A 34 6.37 0.25 10.60
C PRO A 34 4.87 0.12 10.88
N ASP A 35 4.40 0.44 12.08
CA ASP A 35 2.97 0.33 12.44
C ASP A 35 2.11 1.45 11.83
N ARG A 36 2.75 2.53 11.39
CA ARG A 36 2.11 3.67 10.72
C ARG A 36 2.19 3.60 9.20
N ILE A 37 2.84 2.57 8.67
CA ILE A 37 3.01 2.33 7.24
C ILE A 37 2.16 1.11 6.85
N LEU A 38 1.12 1.36 6.07
CA LEU A 38 0.29 0.34 5.48
C LEU A 38 0.70 0.13 4.02
N VAL A 39 0.79 -1.14 3.62
CA VAL A 39 1.02 -1.54 2.23
C VAL A 39 -0.17 -2.36 1.79
N ILE A 40 -0.81 -1.94 0.70
CA ILE A 40 -1.95 -2.61 0.11
C ILE A 40 -1.50 -3.16 -1.23
N LYS A 41 -1.54 -4.49 -1.38
CA LYS A 41 -1.34 -5.16 -2.65
C LYS A 41 -2.67 -5.79 -3.04
N LEU A 42 -3.20 -5.37 -4.18
CA LEU A 42 -4.43 -5.96 -4.71
C LEU A 42 -4.07 -7.32 -5.32
N SER A 43 -4.66 -8.39 -4.80
CA SER A 43 -4.67 -9.71 -5.43
C SER A 43 -6.06 -9.99 -5.98
N GLN A 44 -6.15 -10.46 -7.21
CA GLN A 44 -7.43 -10.90 -7.76
C GLN A 44 -7.81 -12.24 -7.13
N LYS A 45 -9.08 -12.42 -6.74
CA LYS A 45 -9.68 -13.75 -6.83
C LYS A 45 -9.87 -14.04 -8.32
N LYS A 46 -9.44 -15.23 -8.77
CA LYS A 46 -9.36 -15.75 -10.15
C LYS A 46 -10.58 -15.58 -11.08
N GLU A 47 -11.63 -14.85 -10.71
CA GLU A 47 -12.88 -14.74 -11.49
C GLU A 47 -13.04 -13.41 -12.25
N TYR A 48 -12.05 -12.50 -12.21
CA TYR A 48 -12.16 -11.19 -12.88
C TYR A 48 -11.01 -10.97 -13.88
N LEU A 49 -11.32 -10.29 -14.99
CA LEU A 49 -10.67 -10.43 -16.30
C LEU A 49 -9.22 -9.89 -16.37
N GLU A 50 -8.42 -10.53 -17.23
CA GLU A 50 -7.16 -9.99 -17.75
C GLU A 50 -7.43 -8.57 -18.29
N ASN A 51 -6.83 -7.53 -17.68
CA ASN A 51 -6.95 -6.09 -17.95
C ASN A 51 -7.78 -5.22 -16.97
N GLU A 52 -8.22 -5.73 -15.82
CA GLU A 52 -8.98 -4.90 -14.87
C GLU A 52 -8.10 -3.92 -14.06
N GLN A 53 -8.21 -2.64 -14.44
CA GLN A 53 -7.75 -1.50 -13.67
C GLN A 53 -8.67 -1.28 -12.46
N MET A 54 -8.16 -1.47 -11.24
CA MET A 54 -8.95 -1.23 -10.02
C MET A 54 -8.88 0.22 -9.58
N ARG A 55 -10.06 0.86 -9.44
CA ARG A 55 -10.20 2.22 -8.90
C ARG A 55 -10.40 2.19 -7.38
N MET A 56 -9.40 2.64 -6.64
CA MET A 56 -9.46 2.73 -5.18
C MET A 56 -9.79 4.15 -4.73
N HIS A 57 -10.65 4.26 -3.71
CA HIS A 57 -11.00 5.52 -3.05
C HIS A 57 -10.45 5.51 -1.63
N PHE A 58 -9.66 6.53 -1.30
CA PHE A 58 -9.11 6.70 0.04
C PHE A 58 -9.66 7.98 0.67
N ASP A 59 -10.24 7.86 1.86
CA ASP A 59 -10.56 9.00 2.74
C ASP A 59 -9.54 8.97 3.88
N THR A 60 -8.54 9.84 3.81
CA THR A 60 -7.48 9.89 4.82
C THR A 60 -7.50 11.20 5.60
N ARG A 61 -7.10 11.11 6.87
CA ARG A 61 -6.81 12.31 7.67
C ARG A 61 -5.62 13.04 7.03
N ASN A 62 -5.57 14.37 7.12
CA ASN A 62 -4.49 15.21 6.56
C ASN A 62 -3.05 14.76 6.86
N SER A 63 -2.83 14.02 7.95
CA SER A 63 -1.51 13.49 8.31
C SER A 63 -1.08 12.26 7.54
N TYR A 64 -1.98 11.61 6.78
CA TYR A 64 -1.65 10.41 6.00
C TYR A 64 -1.51 10.75 4.52
N ARG A 65 -0.43 10.24 3.93
CA ARG A 65 -0.10 10.35 2.51
C ARG A 65 -0.23 8.99 1.85
N ILE A 66 -0.49 9.02 0.56
CA ILE A 66 -0.65 7.84 -0.28
C ILE A 66 0.37 7.95 -1.40
N LEU A 67 1.12 6.88 -1.63
CA LEU A 67 2.19 6.85 -2.60
C LEU A 67 2.17 5.52 -3.36
N ARG A 68 2.55 5.59 -4.62
CA ARG A 68 2.69 4.39 -5.45
C ARG A 68 4.09 3.82 -5.26
N TYR A 69 4.20 2.49 -5.26
CA TYR A 69 5.48 1.83 -5.00
C TYR A 69 6.56 2.23 -6.03
N GLU A 70 6.21 2.42 -7.30
CA GLU A 70 7.15 2.84 -8.35
C GLU A 70 7.76 4.24 -8.12
N ILE A 71 7.17 5.07 -7.25
CA ILE A 71 7.73 6.38 -6.89
C ILE A 71 8.85 6.21 -5.88
N ILE A 72 8.62 5.40 -4.83
CA ILE A 72 9.64 5.15 -3.81
C ILE A 72 10.81 4.30 -4.32
N GLU A 73 10.63 3.56 -5.41
CA GLU A 73 11.73 2.85 -6.07
C GLU A 73 12.71 3.78 -6.78
N LYS A 74 12.26 4.96 -7.23
CA LYS A 74 13.04 5.87 -8.08
C LYS A 74 13.62 7.06 -7.33
N ASP A 75 13.09 7.37 -6.16
CA ASP A 75 13.44 8.56 -5.39
C ASP A 75 14.22 8.17 -4.13
N GLU A 76 15.49 8.60 -4.09
CA GLU A 76 16.44 8.31 -3.01
C GLU A 76 15.97 8.85 -1.65
N ASN A 77 15.13 9.89 -1.64
CA ASN A 77 14.57 10.44 -0.40
C ASN A 77 13.67 9.43 0.34
N PHE A 78 13.23 8.37 -0.33
CA PHE A 78 12.38 7.34 0.25
C PHE A 78 13.12 6.02 0.53
N LEU A 79 14.45 5.97 0.51
CA LEU A 79 15.21 4.73 0.65
C LEU A 79 14.88 3.96 1.95
N GLU A 80 14.76 4.67 3.08
CA GLU A 80 14.36 4.05 4.35
C GLU A 80 12.90 3.58 4.36
N LEU A 81 11.99 4.39 3.81
CA LEU A 81 10.59 4.01 3.65
C LEU A 81 10.46 2.75 2.77
N LYS A 82 11.25 2.69 1.68
CA LYS A 82 11.30 1.53 0.77
C LYS A 82 11.74 0.27 1.50
N SER A 83 12.79 0.34 2.32
CA SER A 83 13.25 -0.80 3.11
C SER A 83 12.13 -1.39 3.98
N ILE A 84 11.32 -0.54 4.64
CA ILE A 84 10.18 -0.97 5.45
C ILE A 84 9.08 -1.61 4.58
N VAL A 85 8.76 -0.98 3.44
CA VAL A 85 7.75 -1.48 2.50
C VAL A 85 8.16 -2.82 1.90
N ASP A 86 9.40 -2.97 1.47
CA ASP A 86 9.96 -4.22 0.93
C ASP A 86 9.88 -5.35 1.94
N HIS A 87 10.21 -5.06 3.19
CA HIS A 87 10.10 -6.04 4.27
C HIS A 87 8.66 -6.49 4.50
N LYS A 88 7.69 -5.57 4.44
CA LYS A 88 6.24 -5.89 4.51
C LYS A 88 5.79 -6.72 3.31
N LEU A 89 6.16 -6.34 2.09
CA LEU A 89 5.83 -7.08 0.86
C LEU A 89 6.42 -8.50 0.88
N LYS A 90 7.65 -8.67 1.38
CA LYS A 90 8.29 -9.98 1.54
C LYS A 90 7.51 -10.88 2.50
N LYS A 91 6.97 -10.34 3.60
CA LYS A 91 6.11 -11.08 4.54
C LYS A 91 4.77 -11.47 3.93
N MET A 92 4.21 -10.63 3.05
CA MET A 92 2.95 -10.94 2.34
C MET A 92 3.10 -12.11 1.36
N LYS A 93 4.25 -12.23 0.67
CA LYS A 93 4.55 -13.36 -0.24
C LYS A 93 4.55 -14.73 0.47
N GLY A 94 4.74 -14.77 1.80
CA GLY A 94 4.71 -16.02 2.58
C GLY A 94 3.31 -16.48 3.01
N LEU A 95 2.28 -15.65 2.84
CA LEU A 95 0.91 -16.00 3.24
C LEU A 95 0.16 -16.78 2.15
N GLU A 96 0.57 -16.65 0.89
CA GLU A 96 -0.02 -17.36 -0.26
C GLU A 96 0.29 -18.87 -0.24
N THR A 97 1.33 -19.31 0.50
CA THR A 97 1.77 -20.72 0.54
C THR A 97 1.05 -21.60 1.58
N ARG A 98 0.08 -21.08 2.33
CA ARG A 98 -0.66 -21.86 3.36
C ARG A 98 -2.10 -22.22 3.02
N ILE A 99 -2.62 -21.82 1.86
CA ILE A 99 -4.00 -22.14 1.42
C ILE A 99 -4.00 -23.17 0.26
N SER A 100 -2.88 -23.85 0.05
CA SER A 100 -2.68 -24.84 -1.02
C SER A 100 -2.12 -26.15 -0.44
N GLY A 101 -2.92 -26.89 0.32
CA GLY A 101 -2.47 -28.18 0.85
C GLY A 101 -3.18 -28.64 2.11
N GLY A 102 -4.51 -28.71 2.06
CA GLY A 102 -5.34 -29.29 3.10
C GLY A 102 -6.35 -30.27 2.53
N ASN A 103 -5.93 -31.16 1.62
CA ASN A 103 -6.65 -32.42 1.44
C ASN A 103 -6.35 -33.27 2.68
N GLY A 104 -7.10 -33.02 3.75
CA GLY A 104 -7.22 -33.96 4.86
C GLY A 104 -8.03 -35.16 4.38
N GLN A 105 -7.36 -36.30 4.30
CA GLN A 105 -7.99 -37.62 4.26
C GLN A 105 -8.80 -37.85 5.54
#